data_AF-A0A4W2C1R5-F1
#
_entry.id   AF-A0A4W2C1R5-F1
#
_cell.length_a   1.000
_cell.length_b   1.000
_cell.length_c   1.000
_cell.angle_alpha   90.00
_cell.angle_beta   90.00
_cell.angle_gamma   90.00
#
_symmetry.space_group_name_H-M   'P 1'
#
loop_
_entity.id
_entity.type
_entity.pdbx_description
1 polymer ?
#
loop_
_entity_poly.entity_id
_entity_poly.type
_entity_poly.pdbx_seq_one_letter_code
_entity_poly.pdbx_strand_id
1 'polypeptide(L)'
;MLLFSEESAFQGKRARSPAEPKPELPAEPNSSLRPNHRLLVSRPRARPPRSLCSMKLSAMIKKMCPSDSELRIPAKNCYRMVVLGSSKVGKTAIVSRFLTGRFEDAYTPTIEDFHRKFYCIRGEIYQLDILDTSGNHPFPAMRRLSILTGDVFILVFSLDNRDSFEEVRRLKRQILDTKSCLKNKTKENVDVPLVICGNKGDRDFHRQVEPRDIHQLVGTDPGRCAYFEISAKRNSSLDQMFHALFAMANLPREMSPDLHRRVSAQHCEALHQKALQGKRLRRAGGDRDDALGILAPWARRPSVHSDLMYIREKASGGSQAKDKERCVIS
;
A
#
# COMPACT_ATOMS: atom_id res chain seq x y z
N MET A 1 48.57 -54.70 8.26
CA MET A 1 48.13 -54.36 9.63
C MET A 1 46.76 -53.71 9.47
N LEU A 2 45.66 -54.48 9.49
CA LEU A 2 44.93 -54.98 10.69
C LEU A 2 44.50 -53.83 11.61
N LEU A 3 43.26 -53.66 12.08
CA LEU A 3 41.89 -54.11 11.78
C LEU A 3 41.03 -53.63 13.00
N PHE A 4 39.69 -53.62 12.84
CA PHE A 4 38.60 -53.53 13.85
C PHE A 4 38.21 -52.13 14.39
N SER A 5 36.99 -51.60 14.11
CA SER A 5 35.60 -51.95 14.54
C SER A 5 35.23 -51.26 15.86
N GLU A 6 34.03 -50.75 16.14
CA GLU A 6 32.66 -51.23 15.88
C GLU A 6 31.60 -50.11 15.81
N GLU A 7 30.52 -50.39 15.07
CA GLU A 7 29.18 -49.80 15.18
C GLU A 7 28.48 -50.23 16.49
N SER A 8 27.54 -49.42 16.98
CA SER A 8 26.44 -49.92 17.81
C SER A 8 25.18 -49.07 17.68
N ALA A 9 24.11 -49.75 17.29
CA ALA A 9 22.75 -49.28 17.09
C ALA A 9 22.06 -48.85 18.40
N PHE A 10 21.18 -47.84 18.32
CA PHE A 10 20.23 -47.53 19.40
C PHE A 10 18.79 -47.77 18.93
N GLN A 11 18.19 -48.84 19.45
CA GLN A 11 16.78 -49.19 19.27
C GLN A 11 15.89 -48.52 20.32
N GLY A 12 14.83 -47.87 19.82
CA GLY A 12 13.47 -47.86 20.33
C GLY A 12 13.18 -47.77 21.83
N LYS A 13 12.63 -46.61 22.27
CA LYS A 13 11.60 -46.57 23.31
C LYS A 13 10.48 -45.58 22.94
N ARG A 14 9.30 -46.14 22.66
CA ARG A 14 8.01 -45.42 22.57
C ARG A 14 7.62 -44.94 23.97
N ALA A 15 7.52 -43.63 24.18
CA ALA A 15 6.85 -43.04 25.34
C ALA A 15 5.40 -42.72 24.97
N ARG A 16 4.44 -43.31 25.69
CA ARG A 16 3.01 -42.97 25.63
C ARG A 16 2.79 -41.68 26.44
N SER A 17 2.15 -40.68 25.83
CA SER A 17 1.60 -39.52 26.52
C SER A 17 0.21 -39.85 27.11
N PRO A 18 -0.12 -39.37 28.32
CA PRO A 18 -1.46 -39.51 28.88
C PRO A 18 -2.42 -38.45 28.29
N ALA A 19 -3.68 -38.86 28.14
CA ALA A 19 -4.77 -38.07 27.57
C ALA A 19 -5.32 -37.05 28.59
N GLU A 20 -5.53 -35.82 28.14
CA GLU A 20 -6.31 -34.80 28.88
C GLU A 20 -7.77 -34.77 28.42
N PRO A 21 -8.73 -34.46 29.32
CA PRO A 21 -10.15 -34.62 29.09
C PRO A 21 -10.79 -33.44 28.33
N LYS A 22 -11.82 -33.74 27.54
CA LYS A 22 -12.66 -32.76 26.82
C LYS A 22 -13.68 -32.10 27.78
N PRO A 23 -13.98 -30.79 27.64
CA PRO A 23 -15.08 -30.17 28.35
C PRO A 23 -16.42 -30.33 27.60
N GLU A 24 -17.46 -30.71 28.34
CA GLU A 24 -18.86 -30.80 27.94
C GLU A 24 -19.52 -29.41 27.87
N LEU A 25 -20.39 -29.21 26.87
CA LEU A 25 -21.27 -28.05 26.70
C LEU A 25 -22.61 -28.31 27.39
N PRO A 26 -23.19 -27.36 28.15
CA PRO A 26 -24.51 -27.55 28.74
C PRO A 26 -25.65 -27.20 27.78
N ALA A 27 -26.76 -27.89 28.02
CA ALA A 27 -28.02 -27.87 27.27
C ALA A 27 -28.89 -26.63 27.52
N GLU A 28 -29.67 -26.30 26.48
CA GLU A 28 -30.81 -25.38 26.47
C GLU A 28 -31.94 -25.81 27.43
N PRO A 29 -32.75 -24.85 27.93
CA PRO A 29 -34.15 -25.14 28.25
C PRO A 29 -35.12 -24.21 27.53
N ASN A 30 -36.07 -24.83 26.82
CA ASN A 30 -37.34 -24.24 26.42
C ASN A 30 -38.25 -24.06 27.63
N SER A 31 -38.94 -22.92 27.76
CA SER A 31 -40.32 -22.92 28.24
C SER A 31 -41.09 -21.67 27.79
N SER A 32 -42.30 -21.93 27.30
CA SER A 32 -43.34 -21.02 26.86
C SER A 32 -44.31 -20.75 28.02
N LEU A 33 -44.91 -19.54 28.08
CA LEU A 33 -46.31 -19.27 28.48
C LEU A 33 -46.60 -17.75 28.53
N ARG A 34 -47.70 -17.32 27.89
CA ARG A 34 -48.37 -16.00 28.00
C ARG A 34 -49.59 -16.13 28.96
N PRO A 35 -50.59 -15.19 29.12
CA PRO A 35 -50.75 -13.77 28.67
C PRO A 35 -51.44 -12.79 29.70
N ASN A 36 -51.70 -11.55 29.23
CA ASN A 36 -52.77 -10.58 29.57
C ASN A 36 -52.64 -9.63 30.78
N HIS A 37 -52.62 -8.30 30.53
CA HIS A 37 -53.82 -7.45 30.63
C HIS A 37 -53.60 -6.04 30.03
N ARG A 38 -54.72 -5.46 29.58
CA ARG A 38 -54.92 -4.30 28.72
C ARG A 38 -55.40 -3.11 29.56
N LEU A 39 -54.92 -1.90 29.32
CA LEU A 39 -55.66 -0.65 29.62
C LEU A 39 -55.24 0.48 28.67
N LEU A 40 -56.24 1.09 28.05
CA LEU A 40 -56.19 2.19 27.08
C LEU A 40 -56.22 3.55 27.79
N VAL A 41 -55.43 4.52 27.32
CA VAL A 41 -55.79 5.96 27.29
C VAL A 41 -55.23 6.60 26.00
N SER A 42 -55.94 7.60 25.49
CA SER A 42 -56.03 8.06 24.09
C SER A 42 -55.36 9.42 23.78
N ARG A 43 -54.61 9.46 22.64
CA ARG A 43 -54.35 10.56 21.63
C ARG A 43 -53.64 11.88 22.07
N PRO A 44 -53.01 12.69 21.16
CA PRO A 44 -52.92 12.61 19.68
C PRO A 44 -51.53 12.77 19.00
N ARG A 45 -51.48 12.25 17.77
CA ARG A 45 -50.69 12.56 16.54
C ARG A 45 -49.50 13.54 16.59
N ALA A 46 -48.32 13.01 16.25
CA ALA A 46 -47.37 13.62 15.30
C ALA A 46 -46.80 12.53 14.38
N ARG A 47 -46.80 12.74 13.05
CA ARG A 47 -46.28 11.80 12.05
C ARG A 47 -44.76 11.98 11.90
N PRO A 48 -43.92 10.93 11.99
CA PRO A 48 -42.66 10.91 11.25
C PRO A 48 -42.91 10.36 9.83
N PRO A 49 -42.22 10.88 8.80
CA PRO A 49 -42.35 10.36 7.44
C PRO A 49 -41.79 8.95 7.35
N ARG A 50 -42.47 8.15 6.53
CA ARG A 50 -42.27 6.72 6.30
C ARG A 50 -40.84 6.39 5.90
N SER A 51 -40.19 5.52 6.66
CA SER A 51 -38.97 4.80 6.26
C SER A 51 -39.32 3.73 5.22
N LEU A 52 -39.50 4.15 3.97
CA LEU A 52 -39.54 3.25 2.82
C LEU A 52 -38.16 3.22 2.16
N CYS A 53 -37.22 2.49 2.76
CA CYS A 53 -36.14 1.82 2.02
C CYS A 53 -35.36 0.86 2.93
N SER A 54 -36.01 -0.18 3.48
CA SER A 54 -35.31 -1.27 4.19
C SER A 54 -34.94 -2.44 3.27
N MET A 55 -35.01 -2.28 1.95
CA MET A 55 -34.79 -3.36 1.00
C MET A 55 -33.84 -2.88 -0.10
N LYS A 56 -32.52 -3.07 0.12
CA LYS A 56 -31.47 -3.38 -0.88
C LYS A 56 -30.02 -3.08 -0.46
N LEU A 57 -29.70 -2.78 0.80
CA LEU A 57 -28.30 -2.49 1.18
C LEU A 57 -27.37 -3.71 1.03
N SER A 58 -27.82 -4.90 1.43
CA SER A 58 -27.05 -6.15 1.29
C SER A 58 -26.90 -6.60 -0.17
N ALA A 59 -27.85 -6.26 -1.05
CA ALA A 59 -27.83 -6.58 -2.47
C ALA A 59 -27.02 -5.56 -3.30
N MET A 60 -26.81 -4.34 -2.79
CA MET A 60 -25.93 -3.33 -3.38
C MET A 60 -24.47 -3.56 -3.00
N ILE A 61 -24.18 -4.04 -1.78
CA ILE A 61 -22.82 -4.41 -1.36
C ILE A 61 -22.29 -5.60 -2.19
N LYS A 62 -23.15 -6.55 -2.57
CA LYS A 62 -22.78 -7.65 -3.48
C LYS A 62 -22.64 -7.22 -4.95
N LYS A 63 -23.15 -6.03 -5.31
CA LYS A 63 -23.04 -5.41 -6.65
C LYS A 63 -21.94 -4.35 -6.76
N MET A 64 -21.17 -4.13 -5.70
CA MET A 64 -20.01 -3.24 -5.68
C MET A 64 -18.73 -4.00 -5.32
N CYS A 65 -18.38 -4.99 -6.16
CA CYS A 65 -17.05 -4.89 -6.72
C CYS A 65 -17.15 -3.76 -7.75
N PRO A 66 -16.58 -2.57 -7.52
CA PRO A 66 -16.41 -1.67 -8.62
C PRO A 66 -15.52 -2.40 -9.61
N SER A 67 -16.07 -2.82 -10.75
CA SER A 67 -15.25 -2.81 -11.94
C SER A 67 -14.60 -1.42 -11.97
N ASP A 68 -13.28 -1.37 -12.17
CA ASP A 68 -12.35 -0.22 -12.16
C ASP A 68 -12.77 1.02 -13.01
N SER A 69 -14.03 1.14 -13.43
CA SER A 69 -14.43 1.80 -14.66
C SER A 69 -15.13 3.16 -14.56
N GLU A 70 -15.30 3.81 -13.39
CA GLU A 70 -15.98 5.14 -13.35
C GLU A 70 -15.34 6.21 -12.46
N LEU A 71 -14.07 6.08 -12.11
CA LEU A 71 -13.24 7.24 -11.79
C LEU A 71 -12.30 7.49 -12.96
N ARG A 72 -12.69 8.36 -13.91
CA ARG A 72 -11.80 8.79 -15.00
C ARG A 72 -10.73 9.73 -14.44
N ILE A 73 -9.78 9.16 -13.71
CA ILE A 73 -8.59 9.88 -13.23
C ILE A 73 -7.64 10.00 -14.42
N PRO A 74 -7.21 11.22 -14.80
CA PRO A 74 -6.26 11.40 -15.88
C PRO A 74 -4.98 10.57 -15.62
N ALA A 75 -4.43 9.90 -16.64
CA ALA A 75 -3.22 9.09 -16.50
C ALA A 75 -2.01 9.86 -15.92
N LYS A 76 -1.99 11.20 -16.09
CA LYS A 76 -1.01 12.11 -15.48
C LYS A 76 -1.12 12.21 -13.95
N ASN A 77 -2.29 11.92 -13.37
CA ASN A 77 -2.55 11.98 -11.93
C ASN A 77 -2.51 10.59 -11.26
N CYS A 78 -2.17 9.53 -12.03
CA CYS A 78 -1.99 8.18 -11.55
C CYS A 78 -0.50 7.87 -11.39
N TYR A 79 -0.11 7.52 -10.17
CA TYR A 79 1.27 7.24 -9.79
C TYR A 79 1.39 5.92 -9.05
N ARG A 80 2.51 5.24 -9.24
CA ARG A 80 2.85 3.99 -8.58
C ARG A 80 4.11 4.12 -7.74
N MET A 81 3.96 4.00 -6.42
CA MET A 81 5.06 3.94 -5.47
C MET A 81 5.42 2.49 -5.18
N VAL A 82 6.69 2.14 -5.33
CA VAL A 82 7.19 0.76 -5.12
C VAL A 82 8.21 0.76 -3.99
N VAL A 83 7.96 -0.08 -2.97
CA VAL A 83 8.84 -0.23 -1.80
C VAL A 83 9.61 -1.53 -1.92
N LEU A 84 10.94 -1.46 -1.97
CA LEU A 84 11.84 -2.62 -2.17
C LEU A 84 12.91 -2.69 -1.09
N GLY A 85 13.49 -3.87 -0.90
CA GLY A 85 14.54 -4.12 0.09
C GLY A 85 14.41 -5.52 0.70
N SER A 86 15.41 -5.96 1.47
CA SER A 86 15.44 -7.31 2.06
C SER A 86 14.27 -7.62 2.99
N SER A 87 14.10 -8.89 3.33
CA SER A 87 13.05 -9.30 4.27
C SER A 87 13.31 -8.70 5.66
N LYS A 88 12.24 -8.44 6.44
CA LYS A 88 12.32 -7.95 7.83
C LYS A 88 13.03 -6.59 8.05
N VAL A 89 13.27 -5.81 7.00
CA VAL A 89 13.80 -4.43 7.10
C VAL A 89 12.75 -3.40 7.52
N GLY A 90 11.46 -3.74 7.44
CA GLY A 90 10.34 -2.87 7.86
C GLY A 90 9.60 -2.13 6.74
N LYS A 91 9.57 -2.66 5.52
CA LYS A 91 8.81 -2.09 4.38
C LYS A 91 7.32 -1.92 4.69
N THR A 92 6.66 -3.00 5.10
CA THR A 92 5.25 -3.01 5.50
C THR A 92 4.97 -2.06 6.68
N ALA A 93 5.93 -1.93 7.62
CA ALA A 93 5.78 -1.00 8.73
C ALA A 93 5.80 0.47 8.26
N ILE A 94 6.67 0.82 7.30
CA ILE A 94 6.72 2.14 6.68
C ILE A 94 5.42 2.41 5.91
N VAL A 95 4.94 1.44 5.12
CA VAL A 95 3.69 1.54 4.37
C VAL A 95 2.48 1.68 5.30
N SER A 96 2.42 0.91 6.39
CA SER A 96 1.36 1.01 7.39
C SER A 96 1.36 2.37 8.09
N ARG A 97 2.53 2.92 8.44
CA ARG A 97 2.66 4.28 8.97
C ARG A 97 2.16 5.33 7.98
N PHE A 98 2.52 5.20 6.71
CA PHE A 98 2.05 6.09 5.66
C PHE A 98 0.53 6.05 5.46
N LEU A 99 -0.05 4.84 5.49
CA LEU A 99 -1.48 4.63 5.21
C LEU A 99 -2.38 4.92 6.41
N THR A 100 -2.06 4.33 7.56
CA THR A 100 -2.92 4.31 8.75
C THR A 100 -2.34 5.10 9.92
N GLY A 101 -1.03 5.41 9.88
CA GLY A 101 -0.33 6.06 11.01
C GLY A 101 -0.01 5.10 12.14
N ARG A 102 -0.33 3.81 11.97
CA ARG A 102 -0.12 2.77 12.99
C ARG A 102 1.15 1.99 12.72
N PHE A 103 1.63 1.33 13.77
CA PHE A 103 2.71 0.37 13.72
C PHE A 103 2.29 -0.85 14.51
N GLU A 104 2.62 -2.01 13.96
CA GLU A 104 2.33 -3.30 14.56
C GLU A 104 3.67 -3.99 14.79
N ASP A 105 3.93 -4.45 16.03
CA ASP A 105 5.15 -5.19 16.36
C ASP A 105 5.12 -6.62 15.81
N ALA A 106 3.93 -7.17 15.53
CA ALA A 106 3.76 -8.51 14.97
C ALA A 106 4.28 -8.56 13.53
N TYR A 107 5.14 -9.53 13.24
CA TYR A 107 5.65 -9.75 11.88
C TYR A 107 4.89 -10.86 11.18
N THR A 108 4.11 -10.48 10.16
CA THR A 108 3.55 -11.40 9.18
C THR A 108 4.38 -11.30 7.90
N PRO A 109 4.96 -12.40 7.38
CA PRO A 109 5.71 -12.35 6.12
C PRO A 109 4.84 -11.89 4.95
N THR A 110 5.21 -10.77 4.34
CA THR A 110 4.58 -10.25 3.13
C THR A 110 5.01 -11.05 1.90
N ILE A 111 4.09 -11.34 0.99
CA ILE A 111 4.38 -11.86 -0.36
C ILE A 111 4.46 -10.69 -1.34
N GLU A 112 3.34 -10.00 -1.52
CA GLU A 112 3.20 -8.73 -2.22
C GLU A 112 1.82 -8.19 -1.83
N ASP A 113 1.78 -7.00 -1.25
CA ASP A 113 0.55 -6.31 -0.91
C ASP A 113 0.38 -5.08 -1.80
N PHE A 114 -0.87 -4.84 -2.20
CA PHE A 114 -1.25 -3.72 -3.04
C PHE A 114 -2.23 -2.83 -2.29
N HIS A 115 -1.89 -1.55 -2.18
CA HIS A 115 -2.76 -0.55 -1.59
C HIS A 115 -3.05 0.54 -2.61
N ARG A 116 -4.26 1.06 -2.60
CA ARG A 116 -4.63 2.23 -3.42
C ARG A 116 -5.12 3.33 -2.52
N LYS A 117 -4.56 4.52 -2.69
CA LYS A 117 -4.96 5.72 -1.96
C LYS A 117 -5.33 6.82 -2.97
N PHE A 118 -6.52 7.38 -2.80
CA PHE A 118 -6.99 8.51 -3.59
C PHE A 118 -6.76 9.80 -2.82
N TYR A 119 -6.44 10.87 -3.53
CA TYR A 119 -6.36 12.21 -2.97
C TYR A 119 -7.28 13.16 -3.71
N CYS A 120 -7.99 14.02 -2.98
CA CYS A 120 -8.67 15.18 -3.53
C CYS A 120 -7.86 16.42 -3.13
N ILE A 121 -7.19 17.04 -4.11
CA ILE A 121 -6.28 18.17 -3.89
C ILE A 121 -6.70 19.26 -4.86
N ARG A 122 -7.10 20.43 -4.35
CA ARG A 122 -7.51 21.59 -5.17
C ARG A 122 -8.59 21.27 -6.22
N GLY A 123 -9.48 20.32 -5.91
CA GLY A 123 -10.57 19.89 -6.80
C GLY A 123 -10.19 18.79 -7.81
N GLU A 124 -8.91 18.42 -7.89
CA GLU A 124 -8.42 17.34 -8.73
C GLU A 124 -8.29 16.04 -7.94
N ILE A 125 -8.55 14.91 -8.61
CA ILE A 125 -8.37 13.58 -8.03
C ILE A 125 -7.03 13.01 -8.47
N TYR A 126 -6.26 12.52 -7.50
CA TYR A 126 -5.01 11.81 -7.70
C TYR A 126 -5.12 10.38 -7.19
N GLN A 127 -4.44 9.45 -7.85
CA GLN A 127 -4.34 8.05 -7.43
C GLN A 127 -2.89 7.69 -7.15
N LEU A 128 -2.64 7.17 -5.96
CA LEU A 128 -1.37 6.56 -5.58
C LEU A 128 -1.59 5.06 -5.35
N ASP A 129 -1.05 4.26 -6.27
CA ASP A 129 -0.92 2.82 -6.12
C ASP A 129 0.39 2.51 -5.38
N ILE A 130 0.31 1.74 -4.31
CA ILE A 130 1.46 1.40 -3.45
C ILE A 130 1.68 -0.10 -3.55
N LEU A 131 2.88 -0.48 -3.93
CA LEU A 131 3.31 -1.86 -3.98
C LEU A 131 4.28 -2.13 -2.83
N ASP A 132 3.80 -2.83 -1.81
CA ASP A 132 4.63 -3.35 -0.73
C ASP A 132 5.08 -4.77 -1.08
N THR A 133 6.36 -4.94 -1.39
CA THR A 133 6.86 -6.23 -1.84
C THR A 133 7.35 -7.08 -0.67
N SER A 134 7.34 -8.40 -0.84
CA SER A 134 8.23 -9.27 -0.06
C SER A 134 9.67 -8.80 -0.17
N GLY A 135 10.47 -9.07 0.87
CA GLY A 135 11.92 -8.90 0.80
C GLY A 135 12.69 -10.14 0.36
N ASN A 136 11.95 -11.19 0.00
CA ASN A 136 12.46 -12.36 -0.69
C ASN A 136 11.66 -12.45 -1.99
N HIS A 137 12.28 -12.20 -3.14
CA HIS A 137 11.58 -12.28 -4.41
C HIS A 137 11.96 -13.58 -5.13
N PRO A 138 11.20 -14.67 -4.95
CA PRO A 138 11.47 -15.93 -5.64
C PRO A 138 11.27 -15.80 -7.16
N PHE A 139 10.57 -14.76 -7.63
CA PHE A 139 10.26 -14.52 -9.04
C PHE A 139 10.89 -13.21 -9.55
N PRO A 140 12.07 -13.26 -10.20
CA PRO A 140 12.73 -12.08 -10.74
C PRO A 140 11.90 -11.31 -11.77
N ALA A 141 11.03 -12.01 -12.52
CA ALA A 141 10.15 -11.39 -13.52
C ALA A 141 9.14 -10.43 -12.89
N MET A 142 8.52 -10.80 -11.76
CA MET A 142 7.58 -9.93 -11.05
C MET A 142 8.29 -8.68 -10.52
N ARG A 143 9.49 -8.83 -9.95
CA ARG A 143 10.30 -7.69 -9.53
C ARG A 143 10.60 -6.74 -10.69
N ARG A 144 10.97 -7.27 -11.86
CA ARG A 144 11.19 -6.44 -13.06
C ARG A 144 9.93 -5.70 -13.47
N LEU A 145 8.77 -6.35 -13.41
CA LEU A 145 7.47 -5.70 -13.70
C LEU A 145 7.16 -4.57 -12.71
N SER A 146 7.40 -4.78 -11.41
CA SER A 146 7.26 -3.75 -10.38
C SER A 146 8.17 -2.55 -10.66
N ILE A 147 9.42 -2.80 -11.05
CA ILE A 147 10.38 -1.73 -11.43
C ILE A 147 9.92 -1.00 -12.71
N LEU A 148 9.46 -1.74 -13.72
CA LEU A 148 8.99 -1.14 -14.97
C LEU A 148 7.78 -0.23 -14.74
N THR A 149 6.81 -0.68 -13.94
CA THR A 149 5.57 0.05 -13.67
C THR A 149 5.68 1.11 -12.59
N GLY A 150 6.69 1.07 -11.72
CA GLY A 150 6.86 2.04 -10.62
C GLY A 150 7.27 3.42 -11.13
N ASP A 151 6.60 4.47 -10.68
CA ASP A 151 6.97 5.86 -10.97
C ASP A 151 7.93 6.42 -9.90
N VAL A 152 7.82 5.92 -8.67
CA VAL A 152 8.54 6.42 -7.50
C VAL A 152 9.03 5.24 -6.66
N PHE A 153 10.26 5.29 -6.14
CA PHE A 153 10.90 4.17 -5.46
C PHE A 153 11.38 4.50 -4.05
N ILE A 154 11.12 3.58 -3.13
CA ILE A 154 11.69 3.59 -1.78
C ILE A 154 12.51 2.31 -1.60
N LEU A 155 13.82 2.46 -1.41
CA LEU A 155 14.72 1.36 -1.09
C LEU A 155 14.97 1.32 0.41
N VAL A 156 14.59 0.24 1.08
CA VAL A 156 14.68 0.12 2.54
C VAL A 156 15.71 -0.93 2.91
N PHE A 157 16.67 -0.53 3.74
CA PHE A 157 17.54 -1.46 4.46
C PHE A 157 17.41 -1.24 5.97
N SER A 158 17.96 -2.16 6.75
CA SER A 158 17.97 -2.08 8.21
C SER A 158 19.36 -1.67 8.67
N LEU A 159 19.45 -0.65 9.54
CA LEU A 159 20.74 -0.21 10.09
C LEU A 159 21.45 -1.31 10.88
N ASP A 160 20.68 -2.27 11.42
CA ASP A 160 21.15 -3.44 12.17
C ASP A 160 21.50 -4.67 11.30
N ASN A 161 21.51 -4.56 9.97
CA ASN A 161 21.79 -5.69 9.07
C ASN A 161 22.53 -5.24 7.79
N ARG A 162 23.82 -5.59 7.69
CA ARG A 162 24.65 -5.21 6.53
C ARG A 162 24.26 -5.89 5.21
N ASP A 163 23.78 -7.13 5.24
CA ASP A 163 23.32 -7.83 4.01
C ASP A 163 22.13 -7.11 3.38
N SER A 164 21.27 -6.51 4.21
CA SER A 164 20.14 -5.72 3.72
C SER A 164 20.55 -4.45 2.98
N PHE A 165 21.71 -3.88 3.34
CA PHE A 165 22.29 -2.73 2.65
C PHE A 165 22.87 -3.11 1.29
N GLU A 166 23.59 -4.24 1.20
CA GLU A 166 24.14 -4.70 -0.09
C GLU A 166 23.02 -5.07 -1.07
N GLU A 167 21.91 -5.63 -0.60
CA GLU A 167 20.74 -5.86 -1.45
C GLU A 167 20.15 -4.55 -1.97
N VAL A 168 20.08 -3.49 -1.14
CA VAL A 168 19.65 -2.15 -1.60
C VAL A 168 20.60 -1.58 -2.66
N ARG A 169 21.92 -1.77 -2.52
CA ARG A 169 22.90 -1.38 -3.55
C ARG A 169 22.64 -2.07 -4.88
N ARG A 170 22.35 -3.37 -4.86
CA ARG A 170 21.99 -4.15 -6.06
C ARG A 170 20.68 -3.68 -6.67
N LEU A 171 19.66 -3.44 -5.84
CA LEU A 171 18.34 -2.96 -6.29
C LEU A 171 18.42 -1.56 -6.91
N LYS A 172 19.20 -0.64 -6.33
CA LYS A 172 19.44 0.69 -6.91
C LYS A 172 19.97 0.58 -8.34
N ARG A 173 21.02 -0.22 -8.55
CA ARG A 173 21.58 -0.44 -9.89
C ARG A 173 20.53 -1.01 -10.85
N GLN A 174 19.79 -2.04 -10.41
CA GLN A 174 18.76 -2.66 -11.22
C GLN A 174 17.65 -1.69 -11.64
N ILE A 175 17.22 -0.77 -10.76
CA ILE A 175 16.23 0.26 -11.07
C ILE A 175 16.78 1.23 -12.11
N LEU A 176 17.99 1.74 -11.91
CA LEU A 176 18.62 2.71 -12.82
C LEU A 176 18.84 2.09 -14.21
N ASP A 177 19.31 0.85 -14.29
CA ASP A 177 19.49 0.13 -15.54
C ASP A 177 18.14 -0.05 -16.26
N THR A 178 17.13 -0.53 -15.55
CA THR A 178 15.80 -0.78 -16.13
C THR A 178 15.13 0.51 -16.62
N LYS A 179 15.24 1.60 -15.85
CA LYS A 179 14.63 2.89 -16.20
C LYS A 179 15.43 3.64 -17.27
N SER A 180 16.75 3.54 -17.29
CA SER A 180 17.57 4.16 -18.35
C SER A 180 17.29 3.56 -19.73
N CYS A 181 17.02 2.25 -19.82
CA CYS A 181 16.59 1.62 -21.07
C CYS A 181 15.26 2.19 -21.63
N LEU A 182 14.40 2.73 -20.77
CA LEU A 182 13.15 3.38 -21.18
C LEU A 182 13.37 4.83 -21.63
N LYS A 183 14.33 5.56 -21.02
CA LYS A 183 14.70 6.93 -21.40
C LYS A 183 15.17 7.01 -22.84
N ASN A 184 15.93 6.04 -23.33
CA ASN A 184 16.41 6.04 -24.72
C ASN A 184 15.28 6.02 -25.78
N LYS A 185 14.03 5.72 -25.38
CA LYS A 185 12.84 5.73 -26.25
C LYS A 185 11.96 6.96 -26.09
N THR A 186 12.07 7.69 -24.98
CA THR A 186 11.20 8.82 -24.62
C THR A 186 12.09 10.02 -24.37
N LYS A 187 12.03 11.06 -25.22
CA LYS A 187 12.94 12.24 -25.25
C LYS A 187 12.92 13.11 -23.96
N GLU A 188 12.37 12.63 -22.86
CA GLU A 188 12.31 13.34 -21.58
C GLU A 188 13.37 12.79 -20.61
N ASN A 189 14.23 13.68 -20.12
CA ASN A 189 15.17 13.40 -19.04
C ASN A 189 14.45 13.32 -17.68
N VAL A 190 13.56 12.34 -17.51
CA VAL A 190 12.87 12.11 -16.23
C VAL A 190 13.81 11.37 -15.30
N ASP A 191 14.45 12.07 -14.36
CA ASP A 191 15.19 11.42 -13.29
C ASP A 191 14.26 10.56 -12.43
N VAL A 192 14.74 9.38 -12.04
CA VAL A 192 13.95 8.38 -11.34
C VAL A 192 13.86 8.80 -9.88
N PRO A 193 12.70 9.21 -9.36
CA PRO A 193 12.57 9.65 -7.98
C PRO A 193 12.80 8.45 -7.05
N LEU A 194 13.93 8.46 -6.34
CA LEU A 194 14.37 7.34 -5.53
C LEU A 194 14.91 7.83 -4.19
N VAL A 195 14.36 7.27 -3.11
CA VAL A 195 14.86 7.47 -1.76
C VAL A 195 15.42 6.17 -1.21
N ILE A 196 16.54 6.27 -0.51
CA ILE A 196 17.12 5.20 0.29
C ILE A 196 16.79 5.47 1.78
N CYS A 197 16.28 4.45 2.45
CA CYS A 197 15.89 4.52 3.86
C CYS A 197 16.72 3.53 4.69
N GLY A 198 17.50 4.05 5.63
CA GLY A 198 18.08 3.27 6.71
C GLY A 198 17.07 3.16 7.85
N ASN A 199 16.32 2.06 7.92
CA ASN A 199 15.28 1.88 8.94
C ASN A 199 15.86 1.27 10.23
N LYS A 200 15.04 1.31 11.29
CA LYS A 200 15.37 0.88 12.65
C LYS A 200 16.46 1.72 13.31
N GLY A 201 16.46 3.04 13.07
CA GLY A 201 17.31 3.99 13.79
C GLY A 201 17.07 4.00 15.30
N ASP A 202 16.00 3.37 15.79
CA ASP A 202 15.82 3.13 17.22
C ASP A 202 16.80 2.11 17.83
N ARG A 203 17.60 1.41 17.01
CA ARG A 203 18.52 0.34 17.40
C ARG A 203 20.00 0.68 17.14
N ASP A 204 20.42 1.90 17.45
CA ASP A 204 21.79 2.36 17.15
C ASP A 204 22.91 1.48 17.74
N PHE A 205 22.69 0.86 18.91
CA PHE A 205 23.66 -0.06 19.52
C PHE A 205 23.95 -1.32 18.69
N HIS A 206 23.06 -1.67 17.75
CA HIS A 206 23.22 -2.83 16.86
C HIS A 206 23.59 -2.42 15.43
N ARG A 207 23.98 -1.17 15.20
CA ARG A 207 24.33 -0.66 13.86
C ARG A 207 25.47 -1.48 13.24
N GLN A 208 25.26 -1.94 12.01
CA GLN A 208 26.24 -2.66 11.20
C GLN A 208 26.61 -1.94 9.90
N VAL A 209 25.89 -0.86 9.55
CA VAL A 209 26.11 -0.09 8.32
C VAL A 209 26.69 1.26 8.68
N GLU A 210 27.89 1.55 8.17
CA GLU A 210 28.56 2.82 8.42
C GLU A 210 28.01 3.96 7.55
N PRO A 211 27.95 5.20 8.08
CA PRO A 211 27.56 6.37 7.30
C PRO A 211 28.39 6.56 6.03
N ARG A 212 29.67 6.19 6.05
CA ARG A 212 30.59 6.29 4.89
C ARG A 212 30.11 5.44 3.71
N ASP A 213 29.73 4.19 3.96
CA ASP A 213 29.18 3.27 2.95
C ASP A 213 27.90 3.85 2.34
N ILE A 214 27.04 4.44 3.18
CA ILE A 214 25.79 5.06 2.76
C ILE A 214 26.05 6.28 1.86
N HIS A 215 26.95 7.17 2.26
CA HIS A 215 27.32 8.34 1.45
C HIS A 215 27.85 7.92 0.08
N GLN A 216 28.67 6.86 0.03
CA GLN A 216 29.15 6.31 -1.24
C GLN A 216 28.00 5.76 -2.09
N LEU A 217 27.02 5.09 -1.47
CA LEU A 217 25.87 4.55 -2.18
C LEU A 217 24.95 5.65 -2.74
N VAL A 218 24.69 6.71 -1.97
CA VAL A 218 23.86 7.84 -2.40
C VAL A 218 24.53 8.55 -3.58
N GLY A 219 25.85 8.72 -3.49
CA GLY A 219 26.67 9.43 -4.47
C GLY A 219 26.70 10.94 -4.22
N THR A 220 27.35 11.66 -5.12
CA THR A 220 27.56 13.12 -5.03
C THR A 220 26.47 13.94 -5.71
N ASP A 221 25.47 13.31 -6.33
CA ASP A 221 24.38 13.99 -7.03
C ASP A 221 23.13 14.09 -6.13
N PRO A 222 22.94 15.21 -5.42
CA PRO A 222 21.83 15.38 -4.48
C PRO A 222 20.46 15.44 -5.18
N GLY A 223 20.41 15.64 -6.51
CA GLY A 223 19.16 15.77 -7.24
C GLY A 223 18.50 14.43 -7.59
N ARG A 224 19.24 13.32 -7.52
CA ARG A 224 18.77 12.00 -8.03
C ARG A 224 18.47 10.96 -6.96
N CYS A 225 19.05 11.12 -5.78
CA CYS A 225 18.95 10.12 -4.73
C CYS A 225 19.05 10.81 -3.37
N ALA A 226 18.01 10.68 -2.55
CA ALA A 226 18.04 11.16 -1.18
C ALA A 226 18.15 9.98 -0.20
N TYR A 227 18.70 10.26 0.99
CA TYR A 227 18.84 9.28 2.06
C TYR A 227 18.23 9.79 3.36
N PHE A 228 17.55 8.90 4.06
CA PHE A 228 16.99 9.17 5.38
C PHE A 228 17.23 8.01 6.35
N GLU A 229 17.68 8.33 7.56
CA GLU A 229 17.59 7.43 8.70
C GLU A 229 16.20 7.57 9.33
N ILE A 230 15.48 6.47 9.45
CA ILE A 230 14.09 6.45 9.91
C ILE A 230 13.90 5.38 11.00
N SER A 231 12.86 5.57 11.81
CA SER A 231 12.32 4.50 12.65
C SER A 231 10.82 4.43 12.43
N ALA A 232 10.37 3.38 11.74
CA ALA A 232 8.95 3.07 11.63
C ALA A 232 8.30 2.86 13.01
N LYS A 233 9.07 2.33 13.97
CA LYS A 233 8.62 2.13 15.35
C LYS A 233 8.37 3.45 16.08
N ARG A 234 9.34 4.36 16.07
CA ARG A 234 9.24 5.68 16.73
C ARG A 234 8.51 6.75 15.91
N ASN A 235 8.11 6.44 14.67
CA ASN A 235 7.56 7.40 13.72
C ASN A 235 8.52 8.60 13.47
N SER A 236 9.82 8.34 13.44
CA SER A 236 10.84 9.39 13.25
C SER A 236 11.27 9.51 11.79
N SER A 237 11.38 10.75 11.30
CA SER A 237 11.88 11.11 9.97
C SER A 237 11.07 10.55 8.77
N LEU A 238 9.94 9.90 9.01
CA LEU A 238 9.07 9.35 7.96
C LEU A 238 8.44 10.47 7.10
N ASP A 239 7.87 11.48 7.74
CA ASP A 239 7.19 12.57 7.01
C ASP A 239 8.18 13.33 6.13
N GLN A 240 9.36 13.66 6.66
CA GLN A 240 10.45 14.32 5.91
C GLN A 240 10.88 13.50 4.68
N MET A 241 10.97 12.17 4.86
CA MET A 241 11.30 11.25 3.77
C MET A 241 10.23 11.24 2.67
N PHE A 242 8.95 11.17 3.02
CA PHE A 242 7.85 11.23 2.04
C PHE A 242 7.76 12.60 1.36
N HIS A 243 7.98 13.70 2.10
CA HIS A 243 8.06 15.06 1.53
C HIS A 243 9.13 15.16 0.45
N ALA A 244 10.35 14.71 0.76
CA ALA A 244 11.44 14.74 -0.20
C ALA A 244 11.16 13.86 -1.42
N LEU A 245 10.61 12.67 -1.20
CA LEU A 245 10.24 11.74 -2.27
C LEU A 245 9.22 12.36 -3.23
N PHE A 246 8.14 12.95 -2.70
CA PHE A 246 7.09 13.56 -3.50
C PHE A 246 7.57 14.84 -4.19
N ALA A 247 8.43 15.63 -3.55
CA ALA A 247 9.07 16.78 -4.18
C ALA A 247 9.96 16.38 -5.37
N MET A 248 10.81 15.36 -5.22
CA MET A 248 11.66 14.84 -6.31
C MET A 248 10.82 14.29 -7.48
N ALA A 249 9.64 13.74 -7.18
CA ALA A 249 8.73 13.20 -8.18
C ALA A 249 7.79 14.26 -8.81
N ASN A 250 7.93 15.54 -8.46
CA ASN A 250 7.01 16.63 -8.85
C ASN A 250 5.54 16.30 -8.53
N LEU A 251 5.31 15.61 -7.41
CA LEU A 251 3.98 15.30 -6.91
C LEU A 251 3.45 16.44 -6.03
N PRO A 252 2.12 16.60 -5.92
CA PRO A 252 1.52 17.53 -4.97
C PRO A 252 2.03 17.27 -3.55
N ARG A 253 2.46 18.34 -2.87
CA ARG A 253 3.02 18.24 -1.50
C ARG A 253 1.99 17.69 -0.52
N GLU A 254 0.72 17.94 -0.79
CA GLU A 254 -0.41 17.52 0.02
C GLU A 254 -0.60 16.00 0.04
N MET A 255 0.06 15.25 -0.85
CA MET A 255 0.12 13.78 -0.77
C MET A 255 0.90 13.30 0.46
N SER A 256 1.77 14.13 1.05
CA SER A 256 2.53 13.81 2.26
C SER A 256 1.62 13.53 3.46
N PRO A 257 1.98 12.57 4.34
CA PRO A 257 1.12 12.06 5.43
C PRO A 257 0.52 13.08 6.39
N ASP A 258 1.16 14.24 6.53
CA ASP A 258 0.91 15.35 7.45
C ASP A 258 0.16 16.52 6.80
N LEU A 259 0.10 16.58 5.47
CA LEU A 259 -0.52 17.67 4.71
C LEU A 259 -1.90 17.34 4.12
N HIS A 260 -2.45 16.15 4.41
CA HIS A 260 -3.84 15.82 4.09
C HIS A 260 -4.58 15.24 5.28
N ARG A 261 -5.87 15.54 5.35
CA ARG A 261 -6.77 14.87 6.29
C ARG A 261 -7.12 13.48 5.75
N ARG A 262 -6.87 12.46 6.57
CA ARG A 262 -7.22 11.07 6.27
C ARG A 262 -8.71 10.84 6.53
N VAL A 263 -9.38 10.25 5.55
CA VAL A 263 -10.83 10.02 5.59
C VAL A 263 -11.13 8.56 5.30
N SER A 264 -12.10 7.97 6.01
CA SER A 264 -12.52 6.59 5.77
C SER A 264 -13.31 6.47 4.47
N ALA A 265 -13.26 5.30 3.83
CA ALA A 265 -13.95 5.03 2.57
C ALA A 265 -15.48 5.30 2.65
N GLN A 266 -16.10 5.11 3.82
CA GLN A 266 -17.53 5.37 4.05
C GLN A 266 -17.91 6.86 3.91
N HIS A 267 -16.98 7.78 4.18
CA HIS A 267 -17.18 9.21 3.98
C HIS A 267 -16.95 9.64 2.51
N CYS A 268 -16.37 8.76 1.68
CA CYS A 268 -16.08 9.04 0.27
C CYS A 268 -17.37 9.16 -0.56
N GLU A 269 -18.37 8.30 -0.32
CA GLU A 269 -19.66 8.36 -1.06
C GLU A 269 -20.34 9.73 -0.95
N ALA A 270 -20.25 10.36 0.23
CA ALA A 270 -20.82 11.68 0.49
C ALA A 270 -20.05 12.82 -0.18
N LEU A 271 -18.72 12.69 -0.34
CA LEU A 271 -17.89 13.65 -1.07
C LEU A 271 -18.05 13.48 -2.59
N HIS A 272 -18.20 12.24 -3.05
CA HIS A 272 -18.38 11.87 -4.46
C HIS A 272 -19.68 12.46 -5.03
N GLN A 273 -20.80 12.37 -4.30
CA GLN A 273 -22.06 13.05 -4.69
C GLN A 273 -21.92 14.58 -4.77
N LYS A 274 -21.12 15.19 -3.90
CA LYS A 274 -20.97 16.65 -3.84
C LYS A 274 -20.04 17.20 -4.92
N ALA A 275 -18.98 16.48 -5.27
CA ALA A 275 -18.07 16.86 -6.34
C ALA A 275 -18.71 16.72 -7.74
N LEU A 276 -19.46 15.64 -7.98
CA LEU A 276 -20.17 15.40 -9.25
C LEU A 276 -21.33 16.38 -9.51
N GLN A 277 -21.94 16.93 -8.44
CA GLN A 277 -23.08 17.85 -8.59
C GLN A 277 -22.70 19.29 -8.96
N GLY A 278 -21.42 19.60 -9.23
CA GLY A 278 -21.00 20.92 -9.72
C GLY A 278 -21.32 22.10 -8.80
N LYS A 279 -21.83 21.85 -7.59
CA LYS A 279 -22.05 22.88 -6.58
C LYS A 279 -20.68 23.23 -6.02
N ARG A 280 -20.11 24.33 -6.54
CA ARG A 280 -18.99 25.06 -5.91
C ARG A 280 -19.13 24.94 -4.40
N LEU A 281 -18.13 24.33 -3.77
CA LEU A 281 -17.98 24.23 -2.33
C LEU A 281 -17.88 25.65 -1.77
N ARG A 282 -19.01 26.33 -1.61
CA ARG A 282 -19.11 27.64 -0.97
C ARG A 282 -19.89 27.46 0.32
N ARG A 283 -19.20 27.79 1.40
CA ARG A 283 -19.61 27.93 2.81
C ARG A 283 -19.48 26.68 3.69
N ALA A 284 -18.33 26.59 4.35
CA ALA A 284 -18.23 27.06 5.73
C ALA A 284 -16.84 27.71 5.89
N GLY A 285 -16.77 28.85 6.57
CA GLY A 285 -15.51 29.57 6.79
C GLY A 285 -14.50 28.70 7.53
N GLY A 286 -13.29 28.63 6.98
CA GLY A 286 -12.17 27.86 7.49
C GLY A 286 -11.04 27.93 6.46
N ASP A 287 -9.98 28.62 6.85
CA ASP A 287 -8.76 28.89 6.12
C ASP A 287 -7.97 27.60 5.80
N ARG A 288 -7.28 27.58 4.65
CA ARG A 288 -6.38 26.55 4.07
C ARG A 288 -6.96 25.38 3.25
N ASP A 289 -6.40 25.27 2.04
CA ASP A 289 -6.15 24.09 1.19
C ASP A 289 -6.45 22.70 1.83
N ASP A 290 -7.73 22.31 1.97
CA ASP A 290 -8.14 21.04 2.59
C ASP A 290 -7.93 19.86 1.63
N ALA A 291 -6.69 19.38 1.52
CA ALA A 291 -6.41 18.13 0.84
C ALA A 291 -6.93 16.93 1.64
N LEU A 292 -7.60 16.00 0.94
CA LEU A 292 -8.20 14.81 1.55
C LEU A 292 -7.54 13.55 0.99
N GLY A 293 -7.14 12.64 1.86
CA GLY A 293 -6.60 11.32 1.48
C GLY A 293 -7.53 10.18 1.90
N ILE A 294 -7.90 9.32 0.95
CA ILE A 294 -8.87 8.23 1.12
C ILE A 294 -8.19 6.91 0.76
N LEU A 295 -8.07 6.01 1.73
CA LEU A 295 -7.57 4.65 1.50
C LEU A 295 -8.69 3.77 0.93
N ALA A 296 -8.38 2.98 -0.10
CA ALA A 296 -9.28 1.97 -0.64
C ALA A 296 -8.96 0.59 -0.01
N PRO A 297 -9.72 0.14 1.01
CA PRO A 297 -9.38 -1.03 1.83
C PRO A 297 -9.45 -2.39 1.10
N TRP A 298 -9.91 -2.43 -0.15
CA TRP A 298 -10.10 -3.67 -0.92
C TRP A 298 -9.52 -3.59 -2.34
N ALA A 299 -8.57 -2.69 -2.55
CA ALA A 299 -7.93 -2.55 -3.84
C ALA A 299 -7.23 -3.86 -4.23
N ARG A 300 -7.58 -4.42 -5.38
CA ARG A 300 -6.92 -5.62 -5.92
C ARG A 300 -5.72 -5.21 -6.74
N ARG A 301 -4.62 -5.96 -6.63
CA ARG A 301 -3.47 -5.81 -7.51
C ARG A 301 -3.91 -5.98 -8.97
N PRO A 302 -3.62 -5.00 -9.85
CA PRO A 302 -3.90 -5.14 -11.28
C PRO A 302 -3.28 -6.40 -11.89
N SER A 303 -3.91 -6.93 -12.94
CA SER A 303 -3.37 -8.09 -13.68
C SER A 303 -2.06 -7.73 -14.40
N VAL A 304 -1.24 -8.74 -14.73
CA VAL A 304 -0.04 -8.54 -15.56
C VAL A 304 -0.39 -7.87 -16.89
N HIS A 305 -1.53 -8.23 -17.50
CA HIS A 305 -2.01 -7.59 -18.72
C HIS A 305 -2.29 -6.09 -18.50
N SER A 306 -2.97 -5.75 -17.40
CA SER A 306 -3.24 -4.36 -17.01
C SER A 306 -1.95 -3.57 -16.78
N ASP A 307 -0.93 -4.18 -16.18
CA ASP A 307 0.38 -3.57 -15.99
C ASP A 307 1.13 -3.35 -17.32
N LEU A 308 1.03 -4.29 -18.26
CA LEU A 308 1.59 -4.09 -19.60
C LEU A 308 0.89 -2.95 -20.35
N MET A 309 -0.42 -2.83 -20.19
CA MET A 309 -1.19 -1.71 -20.74
C MET A 309 -0.80 -0.39 -20.07
N TYR A 310 -0.59 -0.37 -18.76
CA TYR A 310 -0.08 0.80 -18.01
C TYR A 310 1.28 1.27 -18.56
N ILE A 311 2.21 0.34 -18.78
CA ILE A 311 3.53 0.65 -19.38
C ILE A 311 3.36 1.25 -20.78
N ARG A 312 2.50 0.65 -21.61
CA ARG A 312 2.26 1.12 -22.99
C ARG A 312 1.63 2.52 -23.02
N GLU A 313 0.68 2.78 -22.14
CA GLU A 313 -0.01 4.08 -22.04
C GLU A 313 0.97 5.18 -21.60
N LYS A 314 1.77 4.94 -20.56
CA LYS A 314 2.81 5.88 -20.11
C LYS A 314 3.89 6.11 -21.17
N ALA A 315 4.25 5.09 -21.95
CA ALA A 315 5.20 5.23 -23.05
C ALA A 315 4.62 5.98 -24.27
N SER A 316 3.30 5.92 -24.48
CA SER A 316 2.62 6.54 -25.63
C SER A 316 2.12 7.95 -25.35
N GLY A 317 1.97 8.34 -24.07
CA GLY A 317 1.40 9.62 -23.63
C GLY A 317 2.14 10.90 -24.04
N GLY A 318 3.26 10.79 -24.79
CA GLY A 318 3.96 11.90 -25.44
C GLY A 318 3.56 12.14 -26.91
N SER A 319 2.72 11.29 -27.50
CA SER A 319 2.21 11.49 -28.86
C SER A 319 0.70 11.28 -28.85
N GLN A 320 -0.05 12.29 -29.31
CA GLN A 320 -1.38 12.04 -29.84
C GLN A 320 -1.26 11.08 -31.03
N ALA A 321 -1.31 9.78 -30.75
CA ALA A 321 -1.37 8.75 -31.76
C ALA A 321 -2.83 8.65 -32.22
N LYS A 322 -3.10 9.30 -33.36
CA LYS A 322 -4.29 9.04 -34.19
C LYS A 322 -4.52 7.54 -34.31
N ASP A 323 -5.80 7.17 -34.21
CA ASP A 323 -6.35 5.86 -34.57
C ASP A 323 -5.56 5.23 -35.72
N LYS A 324 -5.00 4.04 -35.48
CA LYS A 324 -4.60 3.14 -36.55
C LYS A 324 -5.53 1.94 -36.52
N GLU A 325 -6.26 1.86 -37.62
CA GLU A 325 -7.30 0.92 -37.97
C GLU A 325 -6.93 -0.53 -37.68
N ARG A 326 -7.95 -1.30 -37.31
CA ARG A 326 -7.93 -2.75 -37.22
C ARG A 326 -7.40 -3.34 -38.52
N CYS A 327 -6.32 -4.12 -38.42
CA CYS A 327 -5.95 -5.05 -39.47
C CYS A 327 -6.99 -6.19 -39.46
N VAL A 328 -7.85 -6.21 -40.48
CA VAL A 328 -8.71 -7.37 -40.77
C VAL A 328 -7.87 -8.31 -41.63
N ILE A 329 -7.58 -9.50 -41.11
CA ILE A 329 -7.01 -10.59 -41.89
C ILE A 329 -8.12 -11.06 -42.83
N SER A 330 -7.92 -10.85 -44.14
CA SER A 330 -8.74 -11.45 -45.20
C SER A 330 -8.00 -12.64 -45.79
#